data_AF-A0A1U7GGE2-F1
#
_entry.id   AF-A0A1U7GGE2-F1
#
_cell.length_a   1.000
_cell.length_b   1.000
_cell.length_c   1.000
_cell.angle_alpha   90.00
_cell.angle_beta   90.00
_cell.angle_gamma   90.00
#
_symmetry.space_group_name_H-M   'P 1'
#
loop_
_entity.id
_entity.type
_entity.pdbx_description
1 polymer ?
#
loop_
_entity_poly.entity_id
_entity_poly.type
_entity_poly.pdbx_seq_one_letter_code
_entity_poly.pdbx_strand_id
1 'polypeptide(L)'
;MGFFGRAKSLIKGLATPPEAAVQYYNVVCPLGHRVRGQRTEGYQALRCPACGEGVFVLPASPLPDPGPRVASAASRRASEAFVAPRRVEEGPVELEEAVEATVDVVDRATAPDAEISWEDEVDAPAVAEAAAPKSEPRRPRPARPDRGPSAPPATPGEGRGGRPRRPVVEVEGRPRKRAGRNPLWVFGLVALVVAGTVGLRVWRNVRQGYPQVAELGRVEGIPALEAGDFDRAHQLLAPAKQAVDALGGQVEDADRIRQAADEAALYVNLAGQGLEDMLDEAARASTPREWAGRFNDRYKGRGVLFDTKIQATPADPAGRYKVEYVVLPTEDAGSFRAGGARPERSAEVDLRGFELFDLAGPKAGDHVVFGARLAALEYDSEARGWVVRLEPKSGLFVQFHKALDALGWPESDQSVVPEAGAEP
;
A
#
# COMPACT_ATOMS: atom_id res chain seq x y z
N MET A 1 -24.47 18.76 -42.19
CA MET A 1 -25.63 18.04 -41.62
C MET A 1 -25.11 16.82 -40.87
N GLY A 2 -25.39 16.65 -39.56
CA GLY A 2 -25.07 15.39 -38.86
C GLY A 2 -24.60 15.43 -37.40
N PHE A 3 -24.34 16.58 -36.78
CA PHE A 3 -23.79 16.63 -35.40
C PHE A 3 -24.83 16.63 -34.26
N PHE A 4 -26.13 16.73 -34.55
CA PHE A 4 -27.19 16.79 -33.52
C PHE A 4 -27.73 15.42 -33.06
N GLY A 5 -27.24 14.31 -33.62
CA GLY A 5 -27.71 12.96 -33.27
C GLY A 5 -27.18 12.39 -31.95
N ARG A 6 -26.02 12.86 -31.46
CA ARG A 6 -25.36 12.31 -30.25
C ARG A 6 -25.79 12.95 -28.93
N ALA A 7 -26.42 14.13 -28.94
CA ALA A 7 -26.82 14.80 -27.70
C ALA A 7 -28.07 14.20 -27.03
N LYS A 8 -28.90 13.44 -27.76
CA LYS A 8 -30.12 12.82 -27.21
C LYS A 8 -29.88 11.56 -26.38
N SER A 9 -28.69 10.95 -26.41
CA SER A 9 -28.41 9.75 -25.59
C SER A 9 -28.01 10.07 -24.15
N LEU A 10 -27.55 11.29 -23.84
CA LEU A 10 -27.10 11.66 -22.49
C LEU A 10 -28.22 12.03 -21.52
N ILE A 11 -29.42 12.39 -22.00
CA ILE A 11 -30.54 12.81 -21.14
C ILE A 11 -31.42 11.61 -20.69
N LYS A 12 -31.26 10.43 -21.30
CA LYS A 12 -31.97 9.21 -20.88
C LYS A 12 -31.44 8.59 -19.57
N GLY A 13 -30.39 9.16 -18.97
CA GLY A 13 -29.77 8.64 -17.73
C GLY A 13 -30.37 9.16 -16.41
N LEU A 14 -31.36 10.05 -16.43
CA LEU A 14 -32.08 10.51 -15.23
C LEU A 14 -33.38 9.72 -14.96
N ALA A 15 -33.49 8.52 -15.53
CA ALA A 15 -34.52 7.57 -15.11
C ALA A 15 -34.29 7.23 -13.63
N THR A 16 -35.40 7.12 -12.90
CA THR A 16 -35.48 6.61 -11.52
C THR A 16 -34.45 5.49 -11.34
N PRO A 17 -33.60 5.52 -10.29
CA PRO A 17 -32.58 4.50 -10.10
C PRO A 17 -33.26 3.14 -10.23
N PRO A 18 -32.73 2.24 -11.10
CA PRO A 18 -33.32 0.94 -11.29
C PRO A 18 -33.45 0.28 -9.91
N GLU A 19 -34.64 -0.22 -9.61
CA GLU A 19 -34.91 -0.97 -8.38
C GLU A 19 -33.79 -1.99 -8.20
N ALA A 20 -33.02 -1.85 -7.11
CA ALA A 20 -31.77 -2.56 -6.94
C ALA A 20 -32.03 -4.07 -7.05
N ALA A 21 -31.46 -4.70 -8.07
CA ALA A 21 -31.63 -6.12 -8.29
C ALA A 21 -31.13 -6.88 -7.04
N VAL A 22 -31.99 -7.74 -6.49
CA VAL A 22 -31.68 -8.53 -5.30
C VAL A 22 -30.46 -9.41 -5.58
N GLN A 23 -29.34 -9.15 -4.91
CA GLN A 23 -28.13 -9.95 -5.02
C GLN A 23 -28.16 -11.08 -3.99
N TYR A 24 -27.99 -12.32 -4.44
CA TYR A 24 -27.90 -13.48 -3.55
C TYR A 24 -26.43 -13.81 -3.25
N TYR A 25 -26.15 -14.34 -2.07
CA TYR A 25 -24.84 -14.89 -1.72
C TYR A 25 -24.90 -16.40 -1.50
N ASN A 26 -23.78 -17.08 -1.73
CA ASN A 26 -23.56 -18.49 -1.44
C ASN A 26 -22.13 -18.63 -0.92
N VAL A 27 -21.99 -18.66 0.41
CA VAL A 27 -20.70 -18.70 1.12
C VAL A 27 -20.55 -20.02 1.86
N VAL A 28 -19.32 -20.47 2.05
CA VAL A 28 -18.99 -21.70 2.78
C VAL A 28 -18.45 -21.30 4.15
N CYS A 29 -19.00 -21.87 5.23
CA CYS A 29 -18.46 -21.65 6.57
C CYS A 29 -17.12 -22.41 6.75
N PRO A 30 -16.33 -22.13 7.81
CA PRO A 30 -15.05 -22.81 8.05
C PRO A 30 -15.15 -24.34 8.14
N LEU A 31 -16.31 -24.87 8.54
CA LEU A 31 -16.60 -26.30 8.64
C LEU A 31 -17.18 -26.90 7.34
N GLY A 32 -17.22 -26.16 6.24
CA GLY A 32 -17.63 -26.66 4.93
C GLY A 32 -19.14 -26.57 4.61
N HIS A 33 -19.98 -26.12 5.54
CA HIS A 33 -21.42 -25.95 5.28
C HIS A 33 -21.71 -24.73 4.38
N ARG A 34 -22.64 -24.88 3.45
CA ARG A 34 -23.05 -23.79 2.54
C ARG A 34 -24.18 -22.96 3.14
N VAL A 35 -23.98 -21.66 3.25
CA VAL A 35 -24.98 -20.68 3.68
C VAL A 35 -25.41 -19.83 2.48
N ARG A 36 -26.73 -19.72 2.27
CA ARG A 36 -27.33 -18.96 1.16
C ARG A 36 -28.32 -17.93 1.69
N GLY A 37 -28.41 -16.78 1.04
CA GLY A 37 -29.35 -15.71 1.41
C GLY A 37 -29.25 -14.50 0.49
N GLN A 38 -29.89 -13.40 0.87
CA GLN A 38 -29.87 -12.13 0.15
C GLN A 38 -28.88 -11.17 0.78
N ARG A 39 -28.06 -10.50 -0.03
CA ARG A 39 -27.14 -9.44 0.43
C ARG A 39 -27.94 -8.17 0.73
N THR A 40 -27.55 -7.49 1.80
CA THR A 40 -28.05 -6.16 2.16
C THR A 40 -27.07 -5.08 1.73
N GLU A 41 -27.49 -3.82 1.79
CA GLU A 41 -26.61 -2.65 1.57
C GLU A 41 -25.46 -2.59 2.59
N GLY A 42 -25.69 -3.11 3.81
CA GLY A 42 -24.66 -3.27 4.84
C GLY A 42 -24.06 -4.68 4.88
N TYR A 43 -22.93 -4.81 5.58
CA TYR A 43 -22.33 -6.12 5.90
C TYR A 43 -23.28 -6.96 6.77
N GLN A 44 -23.23 -8.28 6.62
CA GLN A 44 -24.00 -9.20 7.46
C GLN A 44 -23.05 -10.14 8.20
N ALA A 45 -23.20 -10.21 9.52
CA ALA A 45 -22.55 -11.22 10.36
C ALA A 45 -23.60 -12.27 10.72
N LEU A 46 -23.55 -13.41 10.05
CA LEU A 46 -24.50 -14.50 10.22
C LEU A 46 -23.88 -15.65 11.01
N ARG A 47 -24.70 -16.47 11.65
CA ARG A 47 -24.27 -17.76 12.19
C ARG A 47 -24.68 -18.87 11.24
N CYS A 48 -23.79 -19.81 10.98
CA CYS A 48 -24.12 -20.98 10.19
C CYS A 48 -25.24 -21.78 10.91
N PRO A 49 -26.36 -22.12 10.25
CA PRO A 49 -27.46 -22.84 10.90
C PRO A 49 -27.11 -24.29 11.26
N ALA A 50 -26.06 -24.85 10.65
CA ALA A 50 -25.61 -26.22 10.93
C ALA A 50 -24.65 -26.30 12.12
N CYS A 51 -23.68 -25.38 12.23
CA CYS A 51 -22.61 -25.47 13.22
C CYS A 51 -22.48 -24.27 14.16
N GLY A 52 -23.25 -23.20 13.97
CA GLY A 52 -23.23 -22.00 14.82
C GLY A 52 -22.05 -21.03 14.59
N GLU A 53 -21.08 -21.43 13.76
CA GLU A 53 -19.86 -20.64 13.46
C GLU A 53 -20.19 -19.32 12.75
N GLY A 54 -19.40 -18.29 13.02
CA GLY A 54 -19.55 -16.96 12.42
C GLY A 54 -19.21 -16.98 10.92
N VAL A 55 -20.07 -16.37 10.11
CA VAL A 55 -19.89 -16.19 8.67
C VAL A 55 -20.10 -14.73 8.32
N PHE A 56 -19.10 -14.12 7.69
CA PHE A 56 -19.14 -12.73 7.25
C PHE A 56 -19.54 -12.64 5.77
N VAL A 57 -20.57 -11.86 5.46
CA VAL A 57 -21.05 -11.61 4.10
C VAL A 57 -20.85 -10.14 3.77
N LEU A 58 -20.16 -9.89 2.65
CA LEU A 58 -19.93 -8.54 2.13
C LEU A 58 -21.24 -7.88 1.69
N PRO A 59 -21.32 -6.54 1.77
CA PRO A 59 -22.47 -5.79 1.27
C PRO A 59 -22.72 -6.04 -0.23
N ALA A 60 -23.93 -5.68 -0.68
CA ALA A 60 -24.29 -5.72 -2.09
C ALA A 60 -23.34 -4.82 -2.91
N SER A 61 -22.86 -5.34 -4.04
CA SER A 61 -21.98 -4.55 -4.92
C SER A 61 -22.80 -3.48 -5.65
N PRO A 62 -22.34 -2.22 -5.74
CA PRO A 62 -23.01 -1.19 -6.53
C PRO A 62 -22.85 -1.42 -8.05
N LEU A 63 -22.00 -2.37 -8.46
CA LEU A 63 -21.84 -2.74 -9.86
C LEU A 63 -22.99 -3.66 -10.31
N PRO A 64 -23.50 -3.51 -11.55
CA PRO A 64 -24.51 -4.40 -12.09
C PRO A 64 -24.01 -5.84 -12.07
N ASP A 65 -24.88 -6.78 -11.70
CA ASP A 65 -24.54 -8.21 -11.66
C ASP A 65 -24.01 -8.60 -13.05
N PRO A 66 -22.76 -9.12 -13.17
CA PRO A 66 -22.29 -9.67 -14.43
C PRO A 66 -23.25 -10.81 -14.75
N GLY A 67 -24.15 -10.56 -15.72
CA GLY A 67 -25.30 -11.43 -16.00
C GLY A 67 -24.93 -12.92 -16.05
N PRO A 68 -25.92 -13.81 -15.87
CA PRO A 68 -25.71 -15.22 -15.57
C PRO A 68 -24.55 -15.77 -16.41
N ARG A 69 -23.47 -16.17 -15.74
CA ARG A 69 -22.30 -16.76 -16.41
C ARG A 69 -22.83 -17.91 -17.26
N VAL A 70 -22.93 -17.71 -18.57
CA VAL A 70 -23.34 -18.75 -19.50
C VAL A 70 -22.25 -19.81 -19.36
N ALA A 71 -22.57 -20.89 -18.65
CA ALA A 71 -21.65 -21.97 -18.39
C ALA A 71 -21.21 -22.49 -19.75
N SER A 72 -20.04 -22.05 -20.22
CA SER A 72 -19.53 -22.51 -21.50
C SER A 72 -19.34 -24.01 -21.37
N ALA A 73 -19.88 -24.77 -22.33
CA ALA A 73 -19.81 -26.22 -22.34
C ALA A 73 -18.35 -26.74 -22.28
N ALA A 74 -17.37 -25.87 -22.55
CA ALA A 74 -15.94 -26.17 -22.41
C ALA A 74 -15.52 -26.41 -20.95
N SER A 75 -16.17 -25.79 -19.96
CA SER A 75 -15.79 -25.95 -18.55
C SER A 75 -16.19 -27.31 -17.94
N ARG A 76 -17.20 -28.00 -18.49
CA ARG A 76 -17.58 -29.35 -18.00
C ARG A 76 -16.59 -30.42 -18.43
N ARG A 77 -15.94 -30.28 -19.59
CA ARG A 77 -14.92 -31.25 -20.03
C ARG A 77 -13.63 -31.17 -19.20
N ALA A 78 -13.32 -30.03 -18.59
CA ALA A 78 -12.15 -29.89 -17.73
C ALA A 78 -12.33 -30.55 -16.35
N SER A 79 -13.57 -30.63 -15.82
CA SER A 79 -13.82 -31.27 -14.52
C SER A 79 -13.98 -32.80 -14.60
N GLU A 80 -14.33 -33.36 -15.76
CA GLU A 80 -14.36 -34.81 -15.96
C GLU A 80 -12.99 -35.43 -16.29
N ALA A 81 -11.98 -34.63 -16.66
CA ALA A 81 -10.63 -35.12 -16.93
C ALA A 81 -9.77 -35.31 -15.67
N PHE A 82 -10.22 -34.85 -14.49
CA PHE A 82 -9.66 -35.22 -13.19
C PHE A 82 -10.28 -36.55 -12.71
N VAL A 83 -10.13 -37.58 -13.54
CA VAL A 83 -10.27 -38.98 -13.13
C VAL A 83 -9.14 -39.28 -12.15
N ALA A 84 -9.53 -39.90 -11.04
CA ALA A 84 -8.75 -40.46 -9.93
C ALA A 84 -7.21 -40.46 -10.06
N PRO A 85 -6.46 -40.07 -9.01
CA PRO A 85 -5.03 -40.35 -8.97
C PRO A 85 -4.83 -41.85 -9.18
N ARG A 86 -3.98 -42.20 -10.15
CA ARG A 86 -3.49 -43.57 -10.31
C ARG A 86 -3.03 -44.02 -8.93
N ARG A 87 -3.69 -45.05 -8.38
CA ARG A 87 -3.09 -45.90 -7.36
C ARG A 87 -1.77 -46.37 -7.96
N VAL A 88 -0.67 -45.80 -7.49
CA VAL A 88 0.62 -46.45 -7.57
C VAL A 88 0.45 -47.71 -6.74
N GLU A 89 0.42 -48.87 -7.40
CA GLU A 89 0.69 -50.14 -6.70
C GLU A 89 2.13 -50.03 -6.21
N GLU A 90 2.26 -49.59 -4.96
CA GLU A 90 3.46 -49.80 -4.16
C GLU A 90 3.60 -51.32 -4.02
N GLY A 91 4.38 -51.89 -4.93
CA GLY A 91 4.90 -53.23 -4.77
C GLY A 91 5.73 -53.31 -3.47
N PRO A 92 5.86 -54.49 -2.87
CA PRO A 92 6.62 -54.68 -1.65
C PRO A 92 8.02 -54.09 -1.82
N VAL A 93 8.31 -53.05 -1.01
CA VAL A 93 9.63 -52.43 -0.93
C VAL A 93 10.60 -53.51 -0.46
N GLU A 94 11.53 -53.90 -1.34
CA GLU A 94 12.66 -54.73 -0.95
C GLU A 94 13.48 -53.95 0.09
N LEU A 95 13.44 -54.45 1.32
CA LEU A 95 14.28 -53.96 2.41
C LEU A 95 15.72 -54.33 2.08
N GLU A 96 16.44 -53.45 1.39
CA GLU A 96 17.90 -53.53 1.33
C GLU A 96 18.46 -53.39 2.75
N GLU A 97 19.40 -54.28 3.04
CA GLU A 97 19.95 -54.56 4.36
C GLU A 97 20.48 -53.29 5.05
N ALA A 98 20.08 -53.14 6.32
CA ALA A 98 20.52 -52.06 7.18
C ALA A 98 22.05 -52.03 7.27
N VAL A 99 22.66 -51.01 6.66
CA VAL A 99 24.05 -50.67 6.92
C VAL A 99 24.11 -50.17 8.36
N GLU A 100 24.78 -50.94 9.22
CA GLU A 100 25.11 -50.58 10.60
C GLU A 100 25.96 -49.30 10.62
N ALA A 101 25.29 -48.15 10.64
CA ALA A 101 25.91 -46.88 10.99
C ALA A 101 26.10 -46.88 12.51
N THR A 102 27.32 -47.22 12.94
CA THR A 102 27.81 -47.02 14.30
C THR A 102 27.89 -45.53 14.57
N VAL A 103 26.82 -44.97 15.15
CA VAL A 103 26.82 -43.62 15.70
C VAL A 103 27.48 -43.70 17.07
N ASP A 104 28.74 -43.26 17.17
CA ASP A 104 29.40 -43.00 18.45
C ASP A 104 28.63 -41.89 19.19
N VAL A 105 27.78 -42.31 20.11
CA VAL A 105 27.11 -41.43 21.07
C VAL A 105 28.15 -41.01 22.10
N VAL A 106 28.75 -39.85 21.89
CA VAL A 106 29.59 -39.19 22.89
C VAL A 106 28.67 -38.77 24.05
N ASP A 107 28.89 -39.37 25.21
CA ASP A 107 28.27 -39.06 26.50
C ASP A 107 28.30 -37.55 26.77
N ARG A 108 27.18 -36.88 26.51
CA ARG A 108 26.95 -35.50 26.92
C ARG A 108 26.32 -35.56 28.30
N ALA A 109 27.14 -35.28 29.30
CA ALA A 109 26.79 -35.24 30.71
C ALA A 109 25.42 -34.57 30.96
N THR A 110 24.57 -35.32 31.66
CA THR A 110 23.27 -34.93 32.18
C THR A 110 23.39 -33.61 32.95
N ALA A 111 22.87 -32.52 32.38
CA ALA A 111 22.62 -31.31 33.13
C ALA A 111 21.43 -31.57 34.08
N PRO A 112 21.50 -31.18 35.36
CA PRO A 112 20.39 -31.37 36.28
C PRO A 112 19.18 -30.53 35.85
N ASP A 113 18.00 -31.14 35.94
CA ASP A 113 16.70 -30.50 35.75
C ASP A 113 16.64 -29.17 36.52
N ALA A 114 16.58 -28.07 35.78
CA ALA A 114 16.26 -26.77 36.35
C ALA A 114 14.76 -26.74 36.63
N GLU A 115 14.38 -27.00 37.88
CA GLU A 115 13.07 -26.66 38.42
C GLU A 115 12.85 -25.15 38.20
N ILE A 116 11.87 -24.81 37.37
CA ILE A 116 11.41 -23.43 37.20
C ILE A 116 10.64 -23.07 38.47
N SER A 117 11.34 -22.43 39.41
CA SER A 117 10.75 -21.77 40.57
C SER A 117 9.85 -20.63 40.10
N TRP A 118 8.55 -20.72 40.38
CA TRP A 118 7.55 -19.66 40.15
C TRP A 118 7.27 -18.89 41.45
N GLU A 119 8.33 -18.50 42.15
CA GLU A 119 8.25 -17.64 43.33
C GLU A 119 9.15 -16.42 43.10
N ASP A 120 8.54 -15.28 42.79
CA ASP A 120 8.87 -14.01 43.46
C ASP A 120 7.86 -12.94 43.05
N GLU A 121 6.83 -12.88 43.90
CA GLU A 121 6.26 -11.69 44.52
C GLU A 121 7.19 -10.46 44.45
N VAL A 122 6.94 -9.58 43.47
CA VAL A 122 7.53 -8.24 43.45
C VAL A 122 6.46 -7.25 43.87
N ASP A 123 6.64 -6.68 45.06
CA ASP A 123 5.92 -5.56 45.62
C ASP A 123 5.67 -4.48 44.55
N ALA A 124 4.41 -4.36 44.15
CA ALA A 124 3.96 -3.23 43.35
C ALA A 124 4.04 -1.96 44.22
N PRO A 125 4.76 -0.90 43.80
CA PRO A 125 4.70 0.37 44.49
C PRO A 125 3.26 0.89 44.41
N ALA A 126 2.70 1.22 45.58
CA ALA A 126 1.39 1.81 45.74
C ALA A 126 1.22 3.03 44.81
N VAL A 127 0.59 2.80 43.67
CA VAL A 127 0.12 3.87 42.79
C VAL A 127 -1.07 4.49 43.51
N ALA A 128 -0.87 5.73 43.95
CA ALA A 128 -1.90 6.57 44.52
C ALA A 128 -3.15 6.51 43.63
N GLU A 129 -4.22 5.99 44.22
CA GLU A 129 -5.57 5.92 43.68
C GLU A 129 -6.06 7.36 43.40
N ALA A 130 -5.72 7.84 42.20
CA ALA A 130 -6.20 9.10 41.68
C ALA A 130 -7.71 8.95 41.44
N ALA A 131 -8.46 9.66 42.28
CA ALA A 131 -9.90 9.78 42.28
C ALA A 131 -10.49 9.76 40.85
N ALA A 132 -11.34 8.75 40.62
CA ALA A 132 -12.20 8.69 39.45
C ALA A 132 -13.02 10.00 39.34
N PRO A 133 -13.05 10.67 38.17
CA PRO A 133 -13.98 11.77 37.97
C PRO A 133 -15.40 11.23 38.01
N LYS A 134 -16.18 11.70 39.00
CA LYS A 134 -17.62 11.53 39.10
C LYS A 134 -18.25 11.83 37.74
N SER A 135 -18.87 10.82 37.15
CA SER A 135 -19.74 10.94 35.99
C SER A 135 -20.89 11.90 36.31
N GLU A 136 -20.80 13.14 35.83
CA GLU A 136 -21.90 14.09 35.87
C GLU A 136 -23.10 13.56 35.06
N PRO A 137 -24.34 13.71 35.58
CA PRO A 137 -25.54 13.32 34.86
C PRO A 137 -25.71 14.21 33.61
N ARG A 138 -25.79 13.56 32.45
CA ARG A 138 -26.14 14.15 31.15
C ARG A 138 -27.34 15.09 31.29
N ARG A 139 -27.12 16.38 31.04
CA ARG A 139 -28.18 17.38 30.91
C ARG A 139 -29.17 16.98 29.80
N PRO A 140 -30.47 17.19 30.01
CA PRO A 140 -31.49 16.92 29.00
C PRO A 140 -31.34 17.86 27.80
N ARG A 141 -31.38 17.25 26.62
CA ARG A 141 -31.33 17.89 25.30
C ARG A 141 -32.58 18.78 25.13
N PRO A 142 -32.43 20.07 24.76
CA PRO A 142 -33.59 20.94 24.56
C PRO A 142 -34.43 20.46 23.37
N ALA A 143 -35.74 20.42 23.60
CA ALA A 143 -36.76 20.02 22.65
C ALA A 143 -36.74 20.90 21.40
N ARG A 144 -36.77 20.24 20.25
CA ARG A 144 -36.91 20.87 18.93
C ARG A 144 -38.35 21.40 18.82
N PRO A 145 -38.58 22.68 18.49
CA PRO A 145 -39.94 23.19 18.37
C PRO A 145 -40.65 22.59 17.17
N ASP A 146 -41.89 22.17 17.43
CA ASP A 146 -42.91 21.72 16.48
C ASP A 146 -43.05 22.68 15.30
N ARG A 147 -42.82 22.15 14.10
CA ARG A 147 -43.33 22.77 12.86
C ARG A 147 -44.79 22.39 12.74
N GLY A 148 -45.65 23.28 13.21
CA GLY A 148 -47.08 23.20 12.97
C GLY A 148 -47.42 23.25 11.47
N PRO A 149 -48.56 22.64 11.06
CA PRO A 149 -49.08 22.71 9.72
C PRO A 149 -49.86 24.01 9.53
N SER A 150 -49.67 24.69 8.40
CA SER A 150 -50.58 25.78 7.99
C SER A 150 -50.69 25.84 6.47
N ALA A 151 -51.84 25.38 6.02
CA ALA A 151 -52.51 25.73 4.77
C ALA A 151 -53.96 26.12 5.15
N PRO A 152 -54.81 26.60 4.22
CA PRO A 152 -54.79 27.82 3.40
C PRO A 152 -56.06 28.69 3.74
N PRO A 153 -56.52 29.72 2.97
CA PRO A 153 -57.18 29.54 1.66
C PRO A 153 -57.05 30.72 0.65
N ALA A 154 -57.63 30.49 -0.54
CA ALA A 154 -57.70 31.34 -1.71
C ALA A 154 -58.52 32.65 -1.55
N THR A 155 -58.35 33.60 -2.49
CA THR A 155 -59.47 34.33 -3.12
C THR A 155 -59.05 35.06 -4.41
N PRO A 156 -59.99 35.31 -5.35
CA PRO A 156 -59.79 35.81 -6.71
C PRO A 156 -59.99 37.33 -6.81
N GLY A 157 -59.42 37.95 -7.85
CA GLY A 157 -59.61 39.38 -8.13
C GLY A 157 -59.60 39.69 -9.62
N GLU A 158 -60.79 39.68 -10.22
CA GLU A 158 -61.09 40.41 -11.46
C GLU A 158 -60.91 41.91 -11.24
N GLY A 159 -60.23 42.59 -12.18
CA GLY A 159 -59.99 44.02 -12.15
C GLY A 159 -59.99 44.61 -13.55
N ARG A 160 -61.20 44.83 -14.07
CA ARG A 160 -61.53 45.52 -15.31
C ARG A 160 -61.17 47.01 -15.19
N GLY A 161 -60.32 47.53 -16.08
CA GLY A 161 -60.02 48.98 -16.16
C GLY A 161 -59.50 49.34 -17.55
N GLY A 162 -60.29 50.08 -18.33
CA GLY A 162 -60.04 50.38 -19.74
C GLY A 162 -59.39 51.74 -20.04
N ARG A 163 -59.00 51.85 -21.32
CA ARG A 163 -58.66 53.05 -22.15
C ARG A 163 -57.29 53.72 -21.94
N PRO A 164 -56.73 54.43 -22.96
CA PRO A 164 -57.26 54.74 -24.31
C PRO A 164 -56.40 54.27 -25.50
N ARG A 165 -57.07 54.08 -26.65
CA ARG A 165 -56.46 53.90 -27.98
C ARG A 165 -55.67 55.15 -28.38
N ARG A 166 -54.39 54.97 -28.73
CA ARG A 166 -53.57 55.96 -29.44
C ARG A 166 -53.32 55.51 -30.90
N PRO A 167 -53.16 56.47 -31.82
CA PRO A 167 -53.20 56.23 -33.26
C PRO A 167 -52.00 55.42 -33.75
N VAL A 168 -52.31 54.54 -34.69
CA VAL A 168 -51.39 53.68 -35.43
C VAL A 168 -50.52 54.57 -36.33
N VAL A 169 -49.25 54.71 -35.96
CA VAL A 169 -48.19 55.10 -36.89
C VAL A 169 -47.63 53.81 -37.44
N GLU A 170 -47.91 53.57 -38.72
CA GLU A 170 -47.39 52.46 -39.51
C GLU A 170 -45.90 52.70 -39.76
N VAL A 171 -45.09 52.30 -38.78
CA VAL A 171 -43.63 52.26 -38.90
C VAL A 171 -43.30 51.00 -39.69
N GLU A 172 -42.79 51.16 -40.91
CA GLU A 172 -42.21 50.09 -41.72
C GLU A 172 -41.25 49.24 -40.86
N GLY A 173 -41.70 48.03 -40.57
CA GLY A 173 -40.97 47.07 -39.76
C GLY A 173 -39.73 46.59 -40.52
N ARG A 174 -38.60 47.27 -40.33
CA ARG A 174 -37.30 46.68 -40.62
C ARG A 174 -37.24 45.31 -39.91
N PRO A 175 -36.99 44.20 -40.64
CA PRO A 175 -36.89 42.88 -40.05
C PRO A 175 -35.64 42.84 -39.16
N ARG A 176 -35.81 43.21 -37.89
CA ARG A 176 -34.84 42.91 -36.84
C ARG A 176 -34.79 41.40 -36.76
N LYS A 177 -33.78 40.80 -37.42
CA LYS A 177 -33.34 39.43 -37.20
C LYS A 177 -33.14 39.28 -35.70
N ARG A 178 -34.17 38.78 -35.00
CA ARG A 178 -34.08 38.40 -33.60
C ARG A 178 -33.10 37.24 -33.58
N ALA A 179 -31.83 37.56 -33.33
CA ALA A 179 -30.79 36.59 -33.06
C ALA A 179 -31.26 35.80 -31.84
N GLY A 180 -31.91 34.67 -32.09
CA GLY A 180 -32.48 33.80 -31.07
C GLY A 180 -31.34 33.28 -30.23
N ARG A 181 -31.15 33.86 -29.04
CA ARG A 181 -30.32 33.28 -27.98
C ARG A 181 -30.93 31.93 -27.65
N ASN A 182 -30.29 30.85 -28.09
CA ASN A 182 -30.71 29.50 -27.78
C ASN A 182 -30.70 29.31 -26.25
N PRO A 183 -31.84 29.04 -25.60
CA PRO A 183 -31.93 28.90 -24.13
C PRO A 183 -31.04 27.77 -23.60
N LEU A 184 -30.72 26.78 -24.43
CA LEU A 184 -29.76 25.71 -24.13
C LEU A 184 -28.37 26.23 -23.72
N TRP A 185 -27.92 27.37 -24.27
CA TRP A 185 -26.63 27.94 -23.93
C TRP A 185 -26.59 28.48 -22.50
N VAL A 186 -27.72 29.01 -22.02
CA VAL A 186 -27.86 29.50 -20.64
C VAL A 186 -27.80 28.31 -19.67
N PHE A 187 -28.51 27.22 -19.97
CA PHE A 187 -28.46 26.01 -19.14
C PHE A 187 -27.06 25.38 -19.11
N GLY A 188 -26.36 25.34 -20.24
CA GLY A 188 -24.98 24.86 -20.29
C GLY A 188 -24.03 25.69 -19.42
N LEU A 189 -24.16 27.01 -19.45
CA LEU A 189 -23.34 27.92 -18.63
C LEU A 189 -23.65 27.76 -17.14
N VAL A 190 -24.92 27.64 -16.76
CA VAL A 190 -25.31 27.39 -15.36
C VAL A 190 -24.77 26.05 -14.88
N ALA A 191 -24.89 24.99 -15.68
CA ALA A 191 -24.35 23.67 -15.33
C ALA A 191 -22.83 23.70 -15.13
N LEU A 192 -22.09 24.42 -15.97
CA LEU A 192 -20.64 24.60 -15.84
C LEU A 192 -20.28 25.36 -14.56
N VAL A 193 -21.01 26.42 -14.21
CA VAL A 193 -20.81 27.17 -12.96
C VAL A 193 -21.11 26.29 -11.74
N VAL A 194 -22.18 25.50 -11.77
CA VAL A 194 -22.52 24.56 -10.69
C VAL A 194 -21.44 23.48 -10.55
N ALA A 195 -21.01 22.86 -11.65
CA ALA A 195 -19.94 21.86 -11.61
C ALA A 195 -18.62 22.45 -11.09
N GLY A 196 -18.25 23.64 -11.56
CA GLY A 196 -17.05 24.34 -11.10
C GLY A 196 -17.11 24.71 -9.61
N THR A 197 -18.27 25.16 -9.12
CA THR A 197 -18.43 25.49 -7.69
C THR A 197 -18.43 24.25 -6.79
N VAL A 198 -19.05 23.14 -7.21
CA VAL A 198 -18.99 21.87 -6.48
C VAL A 198 -17.55 21.34 -6.46
N GLY A 199 -16.86 21.35 -7.61
CA GLY A 199 -15.45 20.94 -7.70
C GLY A 199 -14.54 21.78 -6.79
N LEU A 200 -14.68 23.10 -6.82
CA LEU A 200 -13.94 24.00 -5.95
C LEU A 200 -14.22 23.74 -4.47
N ARG A 201 -15.49 23.47 -4.10
CA ARG A 201 -15.88 23.20 -2.72
C ARG A 201 -15.31 21.88 -2.22
N VAL A 202 -15.37 20.83 -3.02
CA VAL A 202 -14.77 19.52 -2.70
C VAL A 202 -13.26 19.69 -2.52
N TRP A 203 -12.59 20.36 -3.45
CA TRP A 203 -11.15 20.62 -3.37
C TRP A 203 -10.76 21.44 -2.14
N ARG A 204 -11.53 22.48 -1.80
CA ARG A 204 -11.32 23.26 -0.57
C ARG A 204 -11.53 22.42 0.69
N ASN A 205 -12.56 21.59 0.72
CA ASN A 205 -12.85 20.72 1.86
C ASN A 205 -11.73 19.70 2.08
N VAL A 206 -11.20 19.12 0.99
CA VAL A 206 -10.04 18.21 1.06
C VAL A 206 -8.81 18.95 1.57
N ARG A 207 -8.52 20.16 1.06
CA ARG A 207 -7.38 20.96 1.53
C ARG A 207 -7.45 21.37 3.00
N GLN A 208 -8.66 21.58 3.53
CA GLN A 208 -8.86 21.91 4.94
C GLN A 208 -8.53 20.74 5.87
N GLY A 209 -8.55 19.50 5.38
CA GLY A 209 -8.22 18.29 6.13
C GLY A 209 -6.73 17.90 6.13
N TYR A 210 -5.92 18.50 5.25
CA TYR A 210 -4.50 18.13 5.12
C TYR A 210 -3.67 18.40 6.39
N PRO A 211 -3.84 19.52 7.12
CA PRO A 211 -3.10 19.73 8.35
C PRO A 211 -3.32 18.63 9.38
N GLN A 212 -4.57 18.17 9.56
CA GLN A 212 -4.88 17.09 10.51
C GLN A 212 -4.30 15.75 10.06
N VAL A 213 -4.30 15.47 8.75
CA VAL A 213 -3.72 14.23 8.20
C VAL A 213 -2.20 14.21 8.39
N ALA A 214 -1.54 15.36 8.18
CA ALA A 214 -0.11 15.50 8.43
C ALA A 214 0.24 15.37 9.92
N GLU A 215 -0.55 15.98 10.80
CA GLU A 215 -0.41 15.85 12.25
C GLU A 215 -0.61 14.40 12.71
N LEU A 216 -1.60 13.69 12.17
CA LEU A 216 -1.82 12.27 12.44
C LEU A 216 -0.63 11.41 12.00
N GLY A 217 -0.09 11.66 10.81
CA GLY A 217 1.12 10.99 10.33
C GLY A 217 2.33 11.24 11.24
N ARG A 218 2.47 12.45 11.77
CA ARG A 218 3.54 12.78 12.72
C ARG A 218 3.35 12.09 14.08
N VAL A 219 2.16 12.22 14.67
CA VAL A 219 1.89 11.80 16.06
C VAL A 219 1.69 10.30 16.18
N GLU A 220 1.07 9.65 15.19
CA GLU A 220 0.84 8.20 15.21
C GLU A 220 1.71 7.45 14.22
N GLY A 221 1.94 8.01 13.03
CA GLY A 221 2.64 7.32 11.94
C GLY A 221 4.14 7.14 12.21
N ILE A 222 4.83 8.17 12.70
CA ILE A 222 6.26 8.08 13.03
C ILE A 222 6.51 7.13 14.20
N PRO A 223 5.78 7.20 15.34
CA PRO A 223 5.95 6.20 16.39
C PRO A 223 5.64 4.77 15.95
N ALA A 224 4.64 4.57 15.08
CA ALA A 224 4.38 3.24 14.50
C ALA A 224 5.55 2.74 13.64
N LEU A 225 6.22 3.63 12.90
CA LEU A 225 7.44 3.29 12.15
C LEU A 225 8.58 2.87 13.10
N GLU A 226 8.82 3.65 14.14
CA GLU A 226 9.84 3.36 15.15
C GLU A 226 9.54 2.08 15.94
N ALA A 227 8.27 1.71 16.09
CA ALA A 227 7.85 0.49 16.78
C ALA A 227 7.94 -0.79 15.91
N GLY A 228 8.24 -0.66 14.62
CA GLY A 228 8.27 -1.78 13.67
C GLY A 228 6.91 -2.13 13.06
N ASP A 229 5.85 -1.37 13.33
CA ASP A 229 4.51 -1.58 12.76
C ASP A 229 4.43 -0.99 11.33
N PHE A 230 5.24 -1.50 10.41
CA PHE A 230 5.47 -0.91 9.08
C PHE A 230 4.19 -0.74 8.25
N ASP A 231 3.26 -1.70 8.30
CA ASP A 231 1.98 -1.61 7.59
C ASP A 231 1.14 -0.43 8.09
N ARG A 232 1.06 -0.27 9.42
CA ARG A 232 0.32 0.83 10.05
C ARG A 232 1.00 2.16 9.77
N ALA A 233 2.33 2.20 9.91
CA ALA A 233 3.14 3.37 9.60
C ALA A 233 2.90 3.81 8.15
N HIS A 234 2.96 2.91 7.18
CA HIS A 234 2.73 3.23 5.78
C HIS A 234 1.30 3.74 5.50
N GLN A 235 0.28 3.11 6.10
CA GLN A 235 -1.11 3.56 5.97
C GLN A 235 -1.35 4.98 6.49
N LEU A 236 -0.63 5.40 7.54
CA LEU A 236 -0.72 6.74 8.12
C LEU A 236 0.18 7.76 7.41
N LEU A 237 1.41 7.36 7.07
CA LEU A 237 2.43 8.25 6.54
C LEU A 237 2.28 8.52 5.03
N ALA A 238 1.76 7.56 4.25
CA ALA A 238 1.50 7.78 2.83
C ALA A 238 0.50 8.94 2.56
N PRO A 239 -0.69 9.00 3.20
CA PRO A 239 -1.58 10.16 3.06
C PRO A 239 -1.01 11.42 3.71
N ALA A 240 -0.22 11.30 4.80
CA ALA A 240 0.45 12.44 5.42
C ALA A 240 1.48 13.09 4.48
N LYS A 241 2.29 12.29 3.77
CA LYS A 241 3.22 12.78 2.74
C LYS A 241 2.49 13.55 1.65
N GLN A 242 1.39 12.98 1.12
CA GLN A 242 0.57 13.65 0.10
C GLN A 242 -0.01 14.98 0.62
N ALA A 243 -0.44 15.02 1.89
CA ALA A 243 -0.93 16.22 2.53
C ALA A 243 0.17 17.29 2.65
N VAL A 244 1.36 16.91 3.10
CA VAL A 244 2.54 17.78 3.20
C VAL A 244 2.93 18.35 1.83
N ASP A 245 2.95 17.52 0.78
CA ASP A 245 3.27 17.96 -0.57
C ASP A 245 2.19 18.89 -1.15
N ALA A 246 0.91 18.60 -0.90
CA ALA A 246 -0.20 19.45 -1.33
C ALA A 246 -0.24 20.82 -0.62
N LEU A 247 0.30 20.89 0.59
CA LEU A 247 0.48 22.12 1.38
C LEU A 247 1.81 22.83 1.05
N GLY A 248 2.63 22.29 0.15
CA GLY A 248 3.91 22.88 -0.23
C GLY A 248 4.94 22.89 0.90
N GLY A 249 4.88 21.93 1.83
CA GLY A 249 5.83 21.83 2.94
C GLY A 249 5.62 22.85 4.08
N GLN A 250 4.50 23.56 4.12
CA GLN A 250 4.20 24.55 5.18
C GLN A 250 3.75 23.92 6.52
N VAL A 251 3.99 22.63 6.72
CA VAL A 251 3.62 21.90 7.93
C VAL A 251 4.86 21.71 8.79
N GLU A 252 4.69 21.77 10.11
CA GLU A 252 5.75 21.40 11.05
C GLU A 252 6.24 19.98 10.76
N ASP A 253 7.56 19.77 10.80
CA ASP A 253 8.20 18.48 10.51
C ASP A 253 7.92 17.89 9.11
N ALA A 254 7.58 18.73 8.13
CA ALA A 254 7.27 18.29 6.75
C ALA A 254 8.32 17.33 6.16
N ASP A 255 9.61 17.65 6.30
CA ASP A 255 10.69 16.81 5.76
C ASP A 255 10.81 15.48 6.50
N ARG A 256 10.63 15.48 7.82
CA ARG A 256 10.62 14.26 8.64
C ARG A 256 9.45 13.34 8.28
N ILE A 257 8.27 13.89 8.01
CA ILE A 257 7.10 13.13 7.55
C ILE A 257 7.36 12.50 6.17
N ARG A 258 7.94 13.25 5.23
CA ARG A 258 8.29 12.73 3.90
C ARG A 258 9.27 11.57 4.01
N GLN A 259 10.35 11.78 4.76
CA GLN A 259 11.38 10.77 5.01
C GLN A 259 10.78 9.51 5.64
N ALA A 260 9.99 9.66 6.71
CA ALA A 260 9.33 8.55 7.38
C ALA A 260 8.38 7.79 6.44
N ALA A 261 7.63 8.51 5.59
CA ALA A 261 6.73 7.89 4.62
C ALA A 261 7.48 7.08 3.56
N ASP A 262 8.62 7.57 3.09
CA ASP A 262 9.47 6.87 2.12
C ASP A 262 10.14 5.64 2.75
N GLU A 263 10.64 5.74 3.98
CA GLU A 263 11.16 4.62 4.74
C GLU A 263 10.08 3.56 5.01
N ALA A 264 8.90 3.96 5.49
CA ALA A 264 7.78 3.03 5.69
C ALA A 264 7.37 2.33 4.39
N ALA A 265 7.34 3.05 3.27
CA ALA A 265 7.03 2.48 1.97
C ALA A 265 8.11 1.51 1.47
N LEU A 266 9.37 1.72 1.84
CA LEU A 266 10.46 0.78 1.59
C LEU A 266 10.28 -0.48 2.46
N TYR A 267 10.08 -0.32 3.77
CA TYR A 267 9.97 -1.43 4.73
C TYR A 267 8.80 -2.38 4.43
N VAL A 268 7.62 -1.84 4.11
CA VAL A 268 6.45 -2.65 3.70
C VAL A 268 6.72 -3.45 2.41
N ASN A 269 7.63 -2.99 1.56
CA ASN A 269 7.96 -3.62 0.30
C ASN A 269 9.34 -4.29 0.31
N LEU A 270 9.93 -4.56 1.47
CA LEU A 270 11.20 -5.28 1.55
C LEU A 270 11.09 -6.63 0.83
N ALA A 271 12.20 -7.01 0.20
CA ALA A 271 12.32 -8.34 -0.37
C ALA A 271 12.29 -9.37 0.77
N GLY A 272 11.49 -10.43 0.61
CA GLY A 272 11.37 -11.49 1.62
C GLY A 272 12.57 -12.42 1.70
N GLN A 273 13.59 -12.21 0.87
CA GLN A 273 14.82 -12.99 0.80
C GLN A 273 16.01 -12.03 0.73
N GLY A 274 17.17 -12.45 1.25
CA GLY A 274 18.41 -11.69 1.13
C GLY A 274 18.91 -11.62 -0.32
N LEU A 275 19.81 -10.68 -0.60
CA LEU A 275 20.45 -10.60 -1.92
C LEU A 275 21.29 -11.85 -2.21
N GLU A 276 21.81 -12.48 -1.17
CA GLU A 276 22.56 -13.74 -1.16
C GLU A 276 21.71 -14.87 -1.73
N ASP A 277 20.51 -15.04 -1.19
CA ASP A 277 19.57 -16.07 -1.63
C ASP A 277 19.07 -15.80 -3.05
N MET A 278 18.83 -14.53 -3.40
CA MET A 278 18.45 -14.14 -4.75
C MET A 278 19.55 -14.47 -5.77
N LEU A 279 20.81 -14.23 -5.42
CA LEU A 279 21.95 -14.55 -6.27
C LEU A 279 22.18 -16.05 -6.39
N ASP A 280 21.98 -16.79 -5.30
CA ASP A 280 22.05 -18.24 -5.35
C ASP A 280 20.92 -18.81 -6.22
N GLU A 281 19.70 -18.28 -6.12
CA GLU A 281 18.60 -18.65 -7.03
C GLU A 281 18.92 -18.28 -8.48
N ALA A 282 19.51 -17.10 -8.72
CA ALA A 282 19.91 -16.65 -10.04
C ALA A 282 20.99 -17.54 -10.65
N ALA A 283 21.99 -17.94 -9.86
CA ALA A 283 23.06 -18.84 -10.26
C ALA A 283 22.56 -20.27 -10.57
N ARG A 284 21.50 -20.72 -9.89
CA ARG A 284 20.85 -22.02 -10.17
C ARG A 284 19.92 -21.99 -11.39
N ALA A 285 19.60 -20.82 -11.94
CA ALA A 285 18.71 -20.72 -13.08
C ALA A 285 19.38 -21.23 -14.37
N SER A 286 18.70 -22.13 -15.08
CA SER A 286 19.26 -22.77 -16.28
C SER A 286 19.54 -21.79 -17.42
N THR A 287 18.77 -20.71 -17.52
CA THR A 287 18.93 -19.69 -18.55
C THR A 287 18.74 -18.27 -18.01
N PRO A 288 19.48 -17.27 -18.52
CA PRO A 288 19.29 -15.86 -18.13
C PRO A 288 17.87 -15.34 -18.37
N ARG A 289 17.19 -15.85 -19.41
CA ARG A 289 15.82 -15.45 -19.75
C ARG A 289 14.79 -15.95 -18.73
N GLU A 290 14.98 -17.17 -18.24
CA GLU A 290 14.12 -17.74 -17.20
C GLU A 290 14.28 -16.97 -15.89
N TRP A 291 15.53 -16.68 -15.51
CA TRP A 291 15.83 -15.84 -14.35
C TRP A 291 15.19 -14.46 -14.48
N ALA A 292 15.32 -13.77 -15.62
CA ALA A 292 14.73 -12.46 -15.83
C ALA A 292 13.19 -12.47 -15.65
N GLY A 293 12.50 -13.54 -16.06
CA GLY A 293 11.07 -13.72 -15.80
C GLY A 293 10.77 -13.80 -14.30
N ARG A 294 11.44 -14.72 -13.60
CA ARG A 294 11.27 -14.91 -12.14
C ARG A 294 11.60 -13.64 -11.34
N PHE A 295 12.67 -12.94 -11.72
CA PHE A 295 13.07 -11.70 -11.09
C PHE A 295 12.02 -10.60 -11.23
N ASN A 296 11.49 -10.40 -12.44
CA ASN A 296 10.45 -9.40 -12.68
C ASN A 296 9.17 -9.68 -11.88
N ASP A 297 8.80 -10.95 -11.73
CA ASP A 297 7.58 -11.34 -11.03
C ASP A 297 7.70 -11.24 -9.50
N ARG A 298 8.89 -11.49 -8.94
CA ARG A 298 9.09 -11.62 -7.48
C ARG A 298 9.83 -10.46 -6.83
N TYR A 299 10.91 -9.99 -7.45
CA TYR A 299 11.91 -9.12 -6.80
C TYR A 299 11.93 -7.69 -7.35
N LYS A 300 11.53 -7.47 -8.61
CA LYS A 300 11.54 -6.13 -9.19
C LYS A 300 10.64 -5.17 -8.41
N GLY A 301 11.19 -4.00 -8.06
CA GLY A 301 10.54 -2.99 -7.26
C GLY A 301 10.51 -3.27 -5.74
N ARG A 302 11.03 -4.43 -5.29
CA ARG A 302 11.17 -4.74 -3.86
C ARG A 302 12.32 -3.95 -3.26
N GLY A 303 12.14 -3.53 -2.02
CA GLY A 303 13.14 -2.85 -1.22
C GLY A 303 14.25 -3.78 -0.76
N VAL A 304 15.47 -3.28 -0.75
CA VAL A 304 16.65 -3.89 -0.12
C VAL A 304 17.34 -2.83 0.73
N LEU A 305 17.96 -3.26 1.82
CA LEU A 305 18.74 -2.42 2.72
C LEU A 305 20.22 -2.78 2.57
N PHE A 306 21.05 -1.76 2.54
CA PHE A 306 22.50 -1.89 2.48
C PHE A 306 23.10 -1.22 3.70
N ASP A 307 24.01 -1.92 4.34
CA ASP A 307 24.89 -1.39 5.37
C ASP A 307 26.33 -1.58 4.89
N THR A 308 27.01 -0.48 4.59
CA THR A 308 28.27 -0.56 3.84
C THR A 308 29.12 0.69 3.97
N LYS A 309 30.37 0.57 3.54
CA LYS A 309 31.33 1.68 3.42
C LYS A 309 31.54 2.03 1.96
N ILE A 310 31.54 3.33 1.65
CA ILE A 310 31.88 3.82 0.32
C ILE A 310 33.36 3.56 0.06
N GLN A 311 33.71 2.76 -0.96
CA GLN A 311 35.11 2.51 -1.31
C GLN A 311 35.70 3.60 -2.18
N ALA A 312 34.94 4.01 -3.20
CA ALA A 312 35.39 4.93 -4.23
C ALA A 312 34.27 5.89 -4.60
N THR A 313 34.66 7.11 -4.96
CA THR A 313 33.81 8.20 -5.41
C THR A 313 34.10 8.54 -6.87
N PRO A 314 33.24 9.31 -7.56
CA PRO A 314 33.52 9.77 -8.92
C PRO A 314 34.80 10.61 -9.08
N ALA A 315 35.39 11.10 -7.97
CA ALA A 315 36.71 11.74 -7.99
C ALA A 315 37.86 10.74 -8.25
N ASP A 316 37.62 9.45 -8.04
CA ASP A 316 38.57 8.39 -8.35
C ASP A 316 38.64 8.13 -9.87
N PRO A 317 39.73 7.54 -10.37
CA PRO A 317 39.95 7.32 -11.81
C PRO A 317 38.83 6.54 -12.52
N ALA A 318 38.06 5.75 -11.75
CA ALA A 318 36.94 4.98 -12.26
C ALA A 318 35.67 5.81 -12.53
N GLY A 319 35.60 7.05 -12.03
CA GLY A 319 34.49 7.98 -12.28
C GLY A 319 33.12 7.49 -11.79
N ARG A 320 33.08 6.57 -10.82
CA ARG A 320 31.83 5.95 -10.34
C ARG A 320 31.87 5.69 -8.84
N TYR A 321 30.71 5.79 -8.19
CA TYR A 321 30.55 5.29 -6.83
C TYR A 321 30.70 3.77 -6.82
N LYS A 322 31.56 3.26 -5.94
CA LYS A 322 31.74 1.83 -5.71
C LYS A 322 31.54 1.52 -4.24
N VAL A 323 30.69 0.53 -3.99
CA VAL A 323 30.38 0.02 -2.67
C VAL A 323 30.93 -1.40 -2.56
N GLU A 324 31.59 -1.72 -1.46
CA GLU A 324 32.04 -3.08 -1.17
C GLU A 324 30.87 -3.89 -0.62
N TYR A 325 30.03 -4.37 -1.52
CA TYR A 325 29.03 -5.37 -1.17
C TYR A 325 29.28 -6.59 -2.03
N VAL A 326 30.21 -7.43 -1.57
CA VAL A 326 30.45 -8.74 -2.18
C VAL A 326 29.50 -9.71 -1.52
N VAL A 327 28.43 -10.00 -2.24
CA VAL A 327 27.52 -11.06 -1.82
C VAL A 327 28.20 -12.39 -2.05
N LEU A 328 28.49 -13.10 -0.97
CA LEU A 328 29.07 -14.44 -0.99
C LEU A 328 28.01 -15.40 -0.45
N PRO A 329 27.68 -16.48 -1.17
CA PRO A 329 26.87 -17.55 -0.59
C PRO A 329 27.57 -18.07 0.66
N THR A 330 26.78 -18.41 1.68
CA THR A 330 27.28 -18.86 2.99
C THR A 330 28.28 -20.01 2.88
N GLU A 331 28.11 -20.89 1.90
CA GLU A 331 28.99 -22.04 1.64
C GLU A 331 30.37 -21.64 1.08
N ASP A 332 30.44 -20.58 0.28
CA ASP A 332 31.65 -20.19 -0.47
C ASP A 332 32.52 -19.15 0.27
N ALA A 333 31.98 -18.52 1.32
CA ALA A 333 32.63 -17.43 2.05
C ALA A 333 34.01 -17.81 2.64
N GLY A 334 34.22 -19.08 3.00
CA GLY A 334 35.49 -19.57 3.55
C GLY A 334 36.64 -19.57 2.55
N SER A 335 36.36 -19.84 1.27
CA SER A 335 37.38 -19.97 0.22
C SER A 335 37.92 -18.62 -0.25
N PHE A 336 37.06 -17.59 -0.30
CA PHE A 336 37.42 -16.26 -0.76
C PHE A 336 38.40 -15.54 0.19
N ARG A 337 38.21 -15.70 1.50
CA ARG A 337 39.09 -15.08 2.52
C ARG A 337 40.55 -15.57 2.47
N ALA A 338 40.80 -16.72 1.85
CA ALA A 338 42.13 -17.30 1.69
C ALA A 338 42.88 -16.77 0.44
N GLY A 339 42.38 -15.73 -0.24
CA GLY A 339 42.99 -15.20 -1.46
C GLY A 339 42.66 -16.02 -2.72
N GLY A 340 41.59 -16.82 -2.68
CA GLY A 340 41.09 -17.57 -3.82
C GLY A 340 40.53 -16.66 -4.92
N ALA A 341 40.34 -17.23 -6.12
CA ALA A 341 39.65 -16.53 -7.21
C ALA A 341 38.24 -16.10 -6.78
N ARG A 342 37.79 -14.94 -7.26
CA ARG A 342 36.45 -14.42 -6.96
C ARG A 342 35.39 -15.45 -7.39
N PRO A 343 34.51 -15.92 -6.50
CA PRO A 343 33.54 -16.96 -6.86
C PRO A 343 32.57 -16.44 -7.92
N GLU A 344 32.12 -17.36 -8.79
CA GLU A 344 31.15 -17.06 -9.86
C GLU A 344 29.84 -16.47 -9.34
N ARG A 345 29.54 -16.69 -8.05
CA ARG A 345 28.34 -16.21 -7.36
C ARG A 345 28.48 -14.82 -6.72
N SER A 346 29.59 -14.13 -6.98
CA SER A 346 29.74 -12.76 -6.51
C SER A 346 28.93 -11.77 -7.35
N ALA A 347 28.37 -10.76 -6.69
CA ALA A 347 27.72 -9.64 -7.35
C ALA A 347 28.45 -8.31 -7.10
N GLU A 348 28.26 -7.37 -8.01
CA GLU A 348 28.60 -5.96 -7.87
C GLU A 348 27.31 -5.12 -7.92
N VAL A 349 27.14 -4.19 -6.98
CA VAL A 349 26.03 -3.26 -6.98
C VAL A 349 26.39 -2.07 -7.87
N ASP A 350 25.66 -1.92 -8.97
CA ASP A 350 25.86 -0.84 -9.93
C ASP A 350 25.06 0.39 -9.52
N LEU A 351 25.80 1.42 -9.10
CA LEU A 351 25.27 2.70 -8.61
C LEU A 351 25.29 3.80 -9.69
N ARG A 352 25.50 3.45 -10.96
CA ARG A 352 25.49 4.42 -12.05
C ARG A 352 24.12 5.09 -12.18
N GLY A 353 24.11 6.42 -12.06
CA GLY A 353 22.89 7.23 -12.15
C GLY A 353 21.96 7.09 -10.95
N PHE A 354 22.47 6.63 -9.81
CA PHE A 354 21.69 6.52 -8.58
C PHE A 354 21.63 7.90 -7.89
N GLU A 355 20.47 8.57 -8.00
CA GLU A 355 20.32 9.99 -7.65
C GLU A 355 20.65 10.30 -6.18
N LEU A 356 20.48 9.33 -5.28
CA LEU A 356 20.78 9.51 -3.85
C LEU A 356 22.25 9.92 -3.62
N PHE A 357 23.19 9.27 -4.30
CA PHE A 357 24.62 9.55 -4.12
C PHE A 357 25.08 10.77 -4.91
N ASP A 358 24.45 11.03 -6.06
CA ASP A 358 24.70 12.26 -6.82
C ASP A 358 24.29 13.51 -6.02
N LEU A 359 23.22 13.42 -5.22
CA LEU A 359 22.73 14.52 -4.39
C LEU A 359 23.50 14.67 -3.06
N ALA A 360 23.81 13.57 -2.38
CA ALA A 360 24.46 13.62 -1.07
C ALA A 360 25.98 13.77 -1.13
N GLY A 361 26.62 13.28 -2.19
CA GLY A 361 28.07 13.35 -2.36
C GLY A 361 28.87 12.69 -1.22
N PRO A 362 28.58 11.42 -0.85
CA PRO A 362 29.32 10.76 0.23
C PRO A 362 30.79 10.57 -0.15
N LYS A 363 31.67 10.58 0.86
CA LYS A 363 33.13 10.45 0.69
C LYS A 363 33.57 9.00 0.80
N ALA A 364 34.71 8.68 0.21
CA ALA A 364 35.34 7.38 0.40
C ALA A 364 35.68 7.18 1.89
N GLY A 365 35.30 6.02 2.44
CA GLY A 365 35.39 5.68 3.86
C GLY A 365 34.12 5.93 4.66
N ASP A 366 33.17 6.72 4.15
CA ASP A 366 31.92 6.99 4.86
C ASP A 366 31.11 5.70 5.01
N HIS A 367 30.64 5.45 6.23
CA HIS A 367 29.70 4.39 6.54
C HIS A 367 28.29 4.88 6.28
N VAL A 368 27.55 4.20 5.42
CA VAL A 368 26.20 4.59 5.03
C VAL A 368 25.25 3.41 5.13
N VAL A 369 24.10 3.67 5.75
CA VAL A 369 22.94 2.78 5.73
C VAL A 369 21.90 3.38 4.81
N PHE A 370 21.59 2.69 3.72
CA PHE A 370 20.64 3.18 2.73
C PHE A 370 19.75 2.07 2.21
N GLY A 371 18.55 2.46 1.81
CA GLY A 371 17.56 1.59 1.21
C GLY A 371 17.32 1.95 -0.25
N ALA A 372 17.02 0.96 -1.07
CA ALA A 372 16.69 1.17 -2.48
C ALA A 372 15.78 0.05 -3.01
N ARG A 373 15.13 0.28 -4.15
CA ARG A 373 14.36 -0.75 -4.85
C ARG A 373 15.18 -1.42 -5.93
N LEU A 374 14.99 -2.73 -6.10
CA LEU A 374 15.66 -3.52 -7.11
C LEU A 374 15.07 -3.26 -8.51
N ALA A 375 15.92 -2.85 -9.46
CA ALA A 375 15.54 -2.63 -10.85
C ALA A 375 15.85 -3.85 -11.74
N ALA A 376 17.03 -4.44 -11.56
CA ALA A 376 17.48 -5.62 -12.31
C ALA A 376 18.54 -6.41 -11.54
N LEU A 377 18.64 -7.72 -11.82
CA LEU A 377 19.74 -8.58 -11.42
C LEU A 377 20.19 -9.40 -12.63
N GLU A 378 21.32 -9.03 -13.24
CA GLU A 378 21.76 -9.57 -14.53
C GLU A 378 23.18 -10.14 -14.43
N TYR A 379 23.46 -11.22 -15.16
CA TYR A 379 24.83 -11.75 -15.28
C TYR A 379 25.59 -10.98 -16.36
N ASP A 380 26.71 -10.38 -15.99
CA ASP A 380 27.63 -9.71 -16.91
C ASP A 380 28.73 -10.69 -17.33
N SER A 381 28.69 -11.10 -18.61
CA SER A 381 29.67 -12.04 -19.15
C SER A 381 31.07 -11.46 -19.31
N GLU A 382 31.20 -10.13 -19.40
CA GLU A 382 32.51 -9.46 -19.49
C GLU A 382 33.19 -9.44 -18.12
N ALA A 383 32.43 -9.10 -17.08
CA ALA A 383 32.89 -9.09 -15.70
C ALA A 383 32.92 -10.48 -15.05
N ARG A 384 32.30 -11.49 -15.68
CA ARG A 384 32.08 -12.85 -15.16
C ARG A 384 31.44 -12.85 -13.77
N GLY A 385 30.47 -11.97 -13.57
CA GLY A 385 29.82 -11.78 -12.27
C GLY A 385 28.41 -11.21 -12.41
N TRP A 386 27.67 -11.23 -11.32
CA TRP A 386 26.33 -10.67 -11.28
C TRP A 386 26.37 -9.17 -11.04
N VAL A 387 25.44 -8.43 -11.66
CA VAL A 387 25.29 -7.00 -11.49
C VAL A 387 23.90 -6.71 -10.95
N VAL A 388 23.83 -6.14 -9.75
CA VAL A 388 22.60 -5.67 -9.12
C VAL A 388 22.39 -4.21 -9.53
N ARG A 389 21.28 -3.90 -10.20
CA ARG A 389 20.90 -2.52 -10.51
C ARG A 389 19.74 -2.08 -9.62
N LEU A 390 19.85 -0.86 -9.11
CA LEU A 390 18.84 -0.22 -8.27
C LEU A 390 17.99 0.76 -9.10
N GLU A 391 16.74 1.00 -8.69
CA GLU A 391 15.91 2.03 -9.31
C GLU A 391 16.49 3.42 -8.99
N PRO A 392 16.85 4.25 -9.99
CA PRO A 392 17.59 5.51 -9.80
C PRO A 392 17.03 6.48 -8.75
N LYS A 393 15.70 6.52 -8.63
CA LYS A 393 14.94 7.46 -7.78
C LYS A 393 14.40 6.85 -6.49
N SER A 394 14.73 5.59 -6.23
CA SER A 394 14.21 4.85 -5.08
C SER A 394 15.10 4.92 -3.85
N GLY A 395 16.31 5.48 -4.01
CA GLY A 395 17.29 5.56 -2.95
C GLY A 395 16.88 6.50 -1.83
N LEU A 396 17.06 6.06 -0.59
CA LEU A 396 16.94 6.89 0.60
C LEU A 396 17.99 6.47 1.64
N PHE A 397 18.53 7.43 2.39
CA PHE A 397 19.30 7.14 3.60
C PHE A 397 18.36 6.78 4.73
N VAL A 398 18.69 5.76 5.52
CA VAL A 398 17.87 5.40 6.68
C VAL A 398 18.16 6.39 7.82
N GLN A 399 17.12 7.06 8.30
CA GLN A 399 17.20 7.99 9.44
C GLN A 399 16.52 7.42 10.69
N PHE A 400 15.53 6.54 10.54
CA PHE A 400 14.82 5.94 11.67
C PHE A 400 15.47 4.62 12.10
N HIS A 401 16.63 4.69 12.76
CA HIS A 401 17.39 3.49 13.18
C HIS A 401 16.61 2.53 14.07
N LYS A 402 15.70 3.03 14.92
CA LYS A 402 14.81 2.15 15.73
C LYS A 402 13.96 1.20 14.88
N ALA A 403 13.59 1.62 13.67
CA ALA A 403 12.89 0.76 12.72
C ALA A 403 13.77 -0.41 12.25
N LEU A 404 15.08 -0.20 12.14
CA LEU A 404 16.05 -1.26 11.84
C LEU A 404 16.19 -2.22 13.02
N ASP A 405 16.22 -1.71 14.25
CA ASP A 405 16.27 -2.55 15.46
C ASP A 405 15.06 -3.49 15.51
N ALA A 406 13.87 -2.98 15.16
CA ALA A 406 12.64 -3.78 15.08
C ALA A 406 12.67 -4.85 13.97
N LEU A 407 13.49 -4.66 12.93
CA LEU A 407 13.76 -5.68 11.90
C LEU A 407 14.79 -6.73 12.36
N GLY A 408 15.37 -6.57 13.56
CA GLY A 408 16.50 -7.38 14.01
C GLY A 408 17.79 -7.08 13.26
N TRP A 409 17.90 -5.89 12.67
CA TRP A 409 19.15 -5.44 12.07
C TRP A 409 20.20 -5.31 13.18
N PRO A 410 21.44 -5.79 12.98
CA PRO A 410 22.47 -5.59 13.98
C PRO A 410 22.62 -4.08 14.23
N GLU A 411 22.65 -3.67 15.50
CA GLU A 411 23.04 -2.30 15.83
C GLU A 411 24.36 -2.07 15.11
N SER A 412 24.36 -1.16 14.13
CA SER A 412 25.62 -0.72 13.54
C SER A 412 26.39 -0.23 14.75
N ASP A 413 27.48 -0.92 15.11
CA ASP A 413 28.46 -0.43 16.08
C ASP A 413 28.82 0.94 15.53
N GLN A 414 28.12 1.98 16.00
CA GLN A 414 28.31 3.33 15.55
C GLN A 414 29.71 3.60 16.04
N SER A 415 30.66 3.38 15.12
CA SER A 415 32.08 3.44 15.35
C SER A 415 32.26 4.69 16.15
N VAL A 416 32.52 4.51 17.45
CA VAL A 416 32.72 5.56 18.42
C VAL A 416 33.65 6.51 17.72
N VAL A 417 33.12 7.64 17.24
CA VAL A 417 33.92 8.63 16.52
C VAL A 417 35.06 8.86 17.48
N PRO A 418 36.31 8.46 17.14
CA PRO A 418 37.39 8.52 18.09
C PRO A 418 37.44 9.97 18.53
N GLU A 419 37.03 10.19 19.78
CA GLU A 419 36.85 11.51 20.36
C GLU A 419 38.18 12.19 20.12
N ALA A 420 38.19 13.20 19.23
CA ALA A 420 39.41 13.72 18.63
C ALA A 420 40.36 14.05 19.76
N GLY A 421 41.34 13.15 19.96
CA GLY A 421 42.23 13.17 21.09
C GLY A 421 42.89 14.52 21.10
N ALA A 422 42.73 15.20 22.23
CA ALA A 422 43.35 16.46 22.58
C ALA A 422 44.74 16.60 21.93
N GLU A 423 44.94 17.71 21.20
CA GLU A 423 46.27 18.14 20.83
C GLU A 423 47.15 18.23 22.09
N PRO A 424 48.42 17.79 22.01
CA PRO A 424 49.36 17.76 23.13
C PRO A 424 49.70 19.14 23.70
#